data_AF-A0A8E2BF40-F1
#
_entry.id   AF-A0A8E2BF40-F1
#
_cell.length_a   1.000
_cell.length_b   1.000
_cell.length_c   1.000
_cell.angle_alpha   90.00
_cell.angle_beta   90.00
_cell.angle_gamma   90.00
#
_symmetry.space_group_name_H-M   'P 1'
#
loop_
_entity.id
_entity.type
_entity.pdbx_description
1 polymer ?
#
loop_
_entity_poly.entity_id
_entity_poly.type
_entity_poly.pdbx_seq_one_letter_code
_entity_poly.pdbx_strand_id
1 'polypeptide(L)' 'MAEKTDRHEHEFMVAAVEAARDDTLDGVAVTLVDARGGRVRLHMDTDMAEILRERISAALSKTVGP' A
#
# COMPACT_ATOMS: atom_id res chain seq x y z
N MET A 1 -34.11 -2.39 8.81
CA MET A 1 -33.57 -1.47 7.78
C MET A 1 -32.07 -1.65 7.79
N ALA A 2 -31.44 -2.01 6.68
CA ALA A 2 -30.00 -2.23 6.65
C ALA A 2 -29.30 -0.86 6.71
N GLU A 3 -28.55 -0.61 7.78
CA GLU A 3 -27.65 0.54 7.88
C GLU A 3 -26.62 0.39 6.75
N LYS A 4 -26.75 1.21 5.71
CA LYS A 4 -25.67 1.40 4.75
C LYS A 4 -24.56 2.08 5.53
N THR A 5 -23.59 1.29 6.00
CA THR A 5 -22.30 1.83 6.43
C THR A 5 -21.77 2.60 5.24
N ASP A 6 -21.74 3.93 5.35
CA ASP A 6 -21.06 4.81 4.40
C ASP A 6 -19.58 4.44 4.46
N ARG A 7 -19.19 3.42 3.70
CA ARG A 7 -17.78 3.15 3.44
C ARG A 7 -17.35 4.30 2.55
N HIS A 8 -16.76 5.31 3.18
CA HIS A 8 -15.96 6.32 2.50
C HIS A 8 -14.75 5.60 1.88
N GLU A 9 -14.99 4.95 0.75
CA GLU A 9 -13.95 4.37 -0.08
C GLU A 9 -13.14 5.54 -0.62
N HIS A 10 -11.94 5.70 -0.07
CA HIS A 10 -11.00 6.69 -0.55
C HIS A 10 -10.17 6.05 -1.66
N GLU A 11 -10.41 6.48 -2.90
CA GLU A 11 -9.55 6.11 -4.02
C GLU A 11 -8.14 6.68 -3.78
N PHE A 12 -7.15 5.80 -3.69
CA PHE A 12 -5.77 6.13 -3.42
C PHE A 12 -4.88 5.59 -4.54
N MET A 13 -4.38 6.49 -5.40
CA MET A 13 -3.50 6.11 -6.50
C MET A 13 -2.06 6.00 -6.02
N VAL A 14 -1.58 4.76 -5.93
CA VAL A 14 -0.22 4.46 -5.49
C VAL A 14 0.77 4.85 -6.58
N ALA A 15 1.75 5.68 -6.22
CA ALA A 15 2.88 6.07 -7.05
C ALA A 15 4.19 5.41 -6.62
N ALA A 16 4.28 4.97 -5.36
CA ALA A 16 5.45 4.27 -4.82
C ALA A 16 5.06 3.34 -3.65
N VAL A 17 5.94 2.38 -3.37
CA VAL A 17 5.83 1.49 -2.22
C VAL A 17 7.17 1.46 -1.47
N GLU A 18 7.13 1.64 -0.15
CA GLU A 18 8.30 1.66 0.73
C GLU A 18 8.15 0.59 1.81
N ALA A 19 9.25 -0.08 2.16
CA ALA A 19 9.30 -0.85 3.40
C ALA A 19 9.23 0.12 4.58
N ALA A 20 8.40 -0.17 5.58
CA ALA A 20 8.52 0.55 6.84
C ALA A 20 9.83 0.14 7.53
N ARG A 21 10.40 1.08 8.28
CA ARG A 21 11.68 0.87 8.97
C ARG A 21 11.55 0.03 10.24
N ASP A 22 10.33 -0.33 10.61
CA ASP A 22 10.01 -0.95 11.89
C ASP A 22 9.11 -2.18 11.69
N ASP A 23 9.54 -3.32 12.21
CA ASP A 23 8.69 -4.49 12.40
C ASP A 23 7.83 -4.25 13.63
N THR A 24 6.51 -4.33 13.49
CA THR A 24 5.57 -4.13 14.60
C THR A 24 5.02 -5.47 15.07
N LEU A 25 4.41 -5.51 16.27
CA LEU A 25 3.81 -6.72 16.83
C LEU A 25 2.71 -7.33 15.94
N ASP A 26 2.14 -6.55 15.02
CA ASP A 26 1.09 -6.97 14.08
C ASP A 26 1.64 -7.38 12.69
N GLY A 27 2.97 -7.43 12.53
CA GLY A 27 3.67 -7.81 11.29
C GLY A 27 4.54 -6.69 10.70
N VAL A 28 4.98 -6.91 9.45
CA VAL A 28 5.78 -5.95 8.68
C VAL A 28 4.87 -4.85 8.14
N ALA A 29 5.32 -3.61 8.28
CA ALA A 29 4.61 -2.47 7.74
C ALA A 29 5.08 -2.16 6.30
N VAL A 30 4.14 -2.00 5.38
CA VAL A 30 4.36 -1.48 4.03
C VAL A 30 3.74 -0.09 3.95
N THR A 31 4.47 0.88 3.40
CA THR A 31 3.94 2.22 3.16
C THR A 31 3.67 2.41 1.67
N LEU A 32 2.40 2.65 1.32
CA LEU A 32 2.00 3.10 0.00
C LEU A 32 2.05 4.62 -0.04
N VAL A 33 2.62 5.18 -1.09
CA VAL A 33 2.79 6.63 -1.27
C VAL A 33 2.09 7.06 -2.56
N ASP A 34 1.28 8.11 -2.51
CA ASP A 34 0.66 8.70 -3.70
C ASP A 34 1.55 9.81 -4.33
N ALA A 35 1.16 10.29 -5.50
CA ALA A 35 1.89 11.34 -6.23
C ALA A 35 1.93 12.71 -5.53
N ARG A 36 1.06 12.94 -4.53
CA ARG A 36 0.99 14.16 -3.70
C ARG A 36 1.76 14.01 -2.38
N GLY A 37 2.37 12.85 -2.14
CA GLY A 37 3.07 12.53 -0.90
C GLY A 37 2.18 12.04 0.23
N GLY A 38 0.90 11.74 -0.04
CA GLY A 38 0.01 11.05 0.88
C GLY A 38 0.53 9.64 1.16
N ARG A 39 0.48 9.20 2.43
CA ARG A 39 1.07 7.93 2.88
C ARG A 39 0.01 7.09 3.59
N VAL A 40 -0.13 5.85 3.16
CA VAL A 40 -0.96 4.83 3.82
C VAL A 40 -0.05 3.71 4.30
N ARG A 41 -0.12 3.39 5.60
CA ARG A 41 0.64 2.31 6.20
C ARG A 41 -0.27 1.09 6.37
N LEU A 42 0.20 -0.05 5.87
CA LEU A 42 -0.47 -1.34 6.00
C LEU A 42 0.38 -2.25 6.87
N HIS A 43 -0.20 -2.81 7.92
CA HIS A 43 0.45 -3.85 8.73
C HIS A 43 -0.06 -5.20 8.24
N MET A 44 0.86 -6.10 7.91
CA MET A 44 0.52 -7.44 7.42
C MET A 44 1.67 -8.41 7.68
N ASP A 45 1.39 -9.70 7.43
CA ASP A 45 2.42 -10.74 7.46
C ASP A 45 3.59 -10.42 6.50
N THR A 46 4.81 -10.79 6.92
CA THR A 46 6.06 -10.51 6.22
C THR A 46 6.06 -11.02 4.77
N ASP A 47 5.60 -12.24 4.53
CA ASP A 47 5.63 -12.83 3.19
C ASP A 47 4.66 -12.09 2.26
N MET A 48 3.51 -11.69 2.80
CA MET A 48 2.51 -10.90 2.07
C MET A 48 3.00 -9.47 1.79
N ALA A 49 3.71 -8.85 2.73
CA ALA A 49 4.31 -7.54 2.57
C ALA A 49 5.33 -7.51 1.43
N GLU A 50 6.21 -8.53 1.36
CA GLU A 50 7.21 -8.65 0.30
C GLU A 50 6.56 -8.88 -1.07
N ILE A 51 5.61 -9.81 -1.17
CA ILE A 51 4.89 -10.08 -2.43
C ILE A 51 4.18 -8.80 -2.93
N LEU A 52 3.52 -8.06 -2.03
CA LEU A 52 2.82 -6.84 -2.40
C LEU A 52 3.79 -5.76 -2.91
N ARG A 53 4.91 -5.58 -2.21
CA ARG A 53 5.96 -4.63 -2.61
C ARG A 53 6.51 -4.94 -3.99
N GLU A 54 6.88 -6.19 -4.25
CA GLU A 54 7.39 -6.61 -5.55
C GLU A 54 6.36 -6.40 -6.67
N ARG A 55 5.10 -6.78 -6.44
CA ARG A 55 4.03 -6.65 -7.44
C ARG A 55 3.74 -5.19 -7.78
N ILE A 56 3.65 -4.32 -6.78
CA ILE A 56 3.41 -2.89 -7.00
C ILE A 56 4.62 -2.27 -7.70
N SER A 57 5.84 -2.55 -7.24
CA SER A 57 7.05 -2.04 -7.88
C SER A 57 7.15 -2.47 -9.36
N ALA A 58 6.78 -3.72 -9.67
CA ALA A 58 6.77 -4.24 -11.03
C ALA A 58 5.63 -3.65 -11.89
N ALA A 59 4.49 -3.30 -11.30
CA ALA A 59 3.41 -2.62 -12.01
C ALA A 59 3.82 -1.18 -12.34
N LEU A 60 4.38 -0.45 -11.37
CA LEU A 60 4.84 0.92 -11.56
C LEU A 60 5.94 1.02 -12.62
N SER A 61 6.91 0.10 -12.62
CA SER A 61 7.98 0.08 -13.63
C SER A 61 7.46 -0.17 -15.05
N LYS A 62 6.39 -0.95 -15.22
CA LYS A 62 5.74 -1.16 -16.52
C LYS A 62 4.93 0.04 -17.00
N THR A 63 4.51 0.90 -16.09
CA THR A 63 3.71 2.09 -16.41
C THR A 63 4.62 3.26 -16.85
N VAL A 64 5.92 3.16 -16.55
CA VAL A 64 6.97 4.09 -17.00
C VAL A 64 7.85 3.37 -18.03
N GLY A 65 7.34 3.21 -19.25
CA GLY A 65 8.18 2.92 -20.43
C GLY A 65 8.80 4.22 -20.98
N PRO A 66 9.84 4.16 -21.84
CA PRO A 66 10.52 5.36 -22.35
C PRO A 66 9.59 6.35 -23.05
#